data_AF-A0A9C8ZLS8-F1
#
_entry.id   AF-A0A9C8ZLS8-F1
#
_cell.length_a   1.000
_cell.length_b   1.000
_cell.length_c   1.000
_cell.angle_alpha   90.00
_cell.angle_beta   90.00
_cell.angle_gamma   90.00
#
_symmetry.space_group_name_H-M   'P 1'
#
loop_
_entity.id
_entity.type
_entity.pdbx_description
1 polymer ?
#
loop_
_entity_poly.entity_id
_entity_poly.type
_entity_poly.pdbx_seq_one_letter_code
_entity_poly.pdbx_strand_id
1 'polypeptide(L)'
;MPEPAPNRPPIPTRRALRLLRGGALKETHGLIPWSSNYTFLMGIADDRLSALVIYKPREGERPLWDFPTGSLCQREQAAFLISEALGWGIVPPTVLRDGPHGFGVVQLFIPHDPEQNYFTLAPTHQAQ
;
A
#
# COMPACT_ATOMS: atom_id res chain seq x y z
N MET A 1 -1.40 12.42 -14.66
CA MET A 1 -1.84 11.70 -13.45
C MET A 1 -2.45 10.38 -13.87
N PRO A 2 -2.15 9.24 -13.23
CA PRO A 2 -2.96 8.04 -13.43
C PRO A 2 -4.43 8.35 -13.06
N GLU A 3 -5.37 7.72 -13.74
CA GLU A 3 -6.81 7.89 -13.49
C GLU A 3 -7.14 7.78 -11.99
N PRO A 4 -8.09 8.58 -11.47
CA PRO A 4 -8.56 8.42 -10.10
C PRO A 4 -9.01 6.98 -9.93
N ALA A 5 -8.41 6.27 -8.97
CA ALA A 5 -8.63 4.85 -8.78
C ALA A 5 -10.14 4.55 -8.76
N PRO A 6 -10.59 3.46 -9.40
CA PRO A 6 -12.02 3.17 -9.52
C PRO A 6 -12.64 3.16 -8.13
N ASN A 7 -13.79 3.84 -8.01
CA ASN A 7 -14.60 3.94 -6.80
C ASN A 7 -15.01 2.52 -6.37
N ARG A 8 -14.12 1.84 -5.65
CA ARG A 8 -14.25 0.42 -5.29
C ARG A 8 -14.76 0.34 -3.86
N PRO A 9 -15.76 -0.51 -3.57
CA PRO A 9 -16.15 -0.77 -2.19
C PRO A 9 -14.94 -1.25 -1.35
N PRO A 10 -14.94 -0.99 -0.03
CA PRO A 10 -13.92 -1.49 0.88
C PRO A 10 -13.76 -3.01 0.74
N ILE A 11 -12.51 -3.48 0.68
CA ILE A 11 -12.22 -4.92 0.71
C ILE A 11 -12.00 -5.33 2.17
N PRO A 12 -12.75 -6.31 2.70
CA PRO A 12 -12.50 -6.81 4.05
C PRO A 12 -11.05 -7.29 4.22
N THR A 13 -10.41 -6.99 5.34
CA THR A 13 -8.98 -7.30 5.60
C THR A 13 -8.62 -8.75 5.29
N ARG A 14 -9.42 -9.72 5.74
CA ARG A 14 -9.21 -11.15 5.46
C ARG A 14 -9.20 -11.45 3.96
N ARG A 15 -10.09 -10.81 3.18
CA ARG A 15 -10.16 -10.98 1.72
C ARG A 15 -8.96 -10.33 1.04
N ALA A 16 -8.59 -9.13 1.48
CA ALA A 16 -7.42 -8.42 0.99
C ALA A 16 -6.16 -9.25 1.20
N LEU A 17 -5.89 -9.73 2.42
CA LEU A 17 -4.70 -10.55 2.72
C LEU A 17 -4.61 -11.81 1.85
N ARG A 18 -5.74 -12.48 1.56
CA ARG A 18 -5.75 -13.61 0.64
C ARG A 18 -5.35 -13.21 -0.78
N LEU A 19 -5.92 -12.10 -1.28
CA LEU A 19 -5.56 -11.55 -2.59
C LEU A 19 -4.09 -11.15 -2.64
N LEU A 20 -3.58 -10.44 -1.63
CA LEU A 20 -2.19 -10.00 -1.59
C LEU A 20 -1.21 -11.17 -1.56
N ARG A 21 -1.54 -12.27 -0.87
CA ARG A 21 -0.67 -13.46 -0.81
C ARG A 21 -0.65 -14.24 -2.12
N GLY A 22 -1.80 -14.45 -2.76
CA GLY A 22 -1.93 -15.38 -3.89
C GLY A 22 -2.24 -14.77 -5.25
N GLY A 23 -2.62 -13.50 -5.31
CA GLY A 23 -3.01 -12.83 -6.54
C GLY A 23 -1.84 -12.62 -7.50
N ALA A 24 -2.14 -12.65 -8.79
CA ALA A 24 -1.20 -12.34 -9.86
C ALA A 24 -0.93 -10.84 -9.87
N LEU A 25 0.34 -10.45 -9.70
CA LEU A 25 0.78 -9.06 -9.85
C LEU A 25 0.99 -8.74 -11.34
N LYS A 26 0.48 -7.60 -11.76
CA LYS A 26 0.62 -7.06 -13.11
C LYS A 26 1.14 -5.64 -13.04
N GLU A 27 2.17 -5.33 -13.80
CA GLU A 27 2.71 -3.98 -13.90
C GLU A 27 1.74 -3.13 -14.74
N THR A 28 0.79 -2.46 -14.08
CA THR A 28 -0.27 -1.70 -14.76
C THR A 28 -0.02 -0.20 -14.80
N HIS A 29 0.58 0.36 -13.74
CA HIS A 29 0.86 1.81 -13.66
C HIS A 29 2.36 2.12 -13.51
N GLY A 30 3.18 1.13 -13.16
CA GLY A 30 4.63 1.25 -13.10
C GLY A 30 5.14 2.01 -11.88
N LEU A 31 6.34 2.59 -12.02
CA LEU A 31 7.04 3.31 -10.97
C LEU A 31 6.31 4.60 -10.58
N ILE A 32 6.14 4.85 -9.28
CA ILE A 32 5.70 6.13 -8.74
C ILE A 32 6.94 7.05 -8.66
N PRO A 33 7.03 8.08 -9.53
CA PRO A 33 8.17 8.98 -9.48
C PRO A 33 8.15 9.76 -8.16
N TRP A 34 9.34 10.11 -7.67
CA TRP A 34 9.56 10.93 -6.45
C TRP A 34 9.32 10.25 -5.10
N SER A 35 9.15 8.93 -5.06
CA SER A 35 9.22 8.18 -3.79
C SER A 35 10.66 8.09 -3.27
N SER A 36 10.85 8.07 -1.95
CA SER A 36 12.16 7.93 -1.30
C SER A 36 12.80 6.55 -1.50
N ASN A 37 12.00 5.58 -1.93
CA ASN A 37 12.36 4.20 -2.25
C ASN A 37 11.71 3.81 -3.59
N TYR A 38 12.22 2.79 -4.26
CA TYR A 38 11.53 2.26 -5.45
C TYR A 38 10.14 1.77 -5.04
N THR A 39 9.12 2.39 -5.63
CA THR A 39 7.72 2.17 -5.28
C THR A 39 6.93 2.04 -6.56
N PHE A 40 6.18 0.96 -6.68
CA PHE A 40 5.38 0.65 -7.87
C PHE A 40 3.90 0.66 -7.52
N LEU A 41 3.09 1.25 -8.39
CA LEU A 41 1.64 1.07 -8.38
C LEU A 41 1.30 -0.05 -9.37
N MET A 42 0.82 -1.17 -8.84
CA MET A 42 0.57 -2.39 -9.63
C MET A 42 -0.88 -2.84 -9.51
N GLY A 43 -1.34 -3.58 -10.52
CA GLY A 43 -2.57 -4.33 -10.45
C GLY A 43 -2.33 -5.68 -9.77
N ILE A 44 -3.30 -6.14 -8.99
CA ILE A 44 -3.33 -7.50 -8.47
C ILE A 44 -4.72 -8.10 -8.73
N ALA A 45 -4.76 -9.36 -9.14
CA ALA A 45 -6.04 -10.04 -9.37
C ALA A 45 -5.98 -11.54 -9.01
N ASP A 46 -7.12 -12.06 -8.58
CA ASP A 46 -7.45 -13.48 -8.62
C ASP A 46 -8.79 -13.65 -9.38
N ASP A 47 -9.31 -14.88 -9.46
CA ASP A 47 -10.53 -15.20 -10.22
C ASP A 47 -11.78 -14.41 -9.81
N ARG A 48 -11.77 -13.77 -8.63
CA ARG A 48 -12.97 -13.14 -8.04
C ARG A 48 -12.81 -11.66 -7.77
N LEU A 49 -11.59 -11.13 -7.80
CA LEU A 49 -11.31 -9.77 -7.35
C LEU A 49 -10.06 -9.20 -8.00
N SER A 50 -10.16 -7.95 -8.45
CA SER A 50 -9.03 -7.13 -8.87
C SER A 50 -8.88 -5.89 -7.97
N ALA A 51 -7.65 -5.46 -7.80
CA ALA A 51 -7.27 -4.35 -6.93
C ALA A 51 -5.99 -3.67 -7.42
N LEU A 52 -5.73 -2.47 -6.90
CA LEU A 52 -4.41 -1.85 -6.96
C LEU A 52 -3.64 -2.11 -5.67
N VAL A 53 -2.32 -2.17 -5.79
CA VAL A 53 -1.38 -2.35 -4.68
C VAL A 53 -0.16 -1.46 -4.84
N ILE A 54 0.40 -1.08 -3.70
CA ILE A 54 1.74 -0.52 -3.60
C ILE A 54 2.71 -1.69 -3.42
N TYR A 55 3.67 -1.82 -4.32
CA TYR A 55 4.75 -2.79 -4.24
C TYR A 55 6.08 -2.05 -4.05
N LYS A 56 6.84 -2.43 -3.01
CA LYS A 56 8.18 -1.90 -2.74
C LYS A 56 9.16 -3.07 -2.61
N PRO A 57 10.01 -3.32 -3.63
CA PRO A 57 11.03 -4.36 -3.55
C PRO A 57 12.08 -4.01 -2.49
N ARG A 58 12.58 -5.03 -1.78
CA ARG A 58 13.65 -4.88 -0.78
C ARG A 58 14.93 -4.30 -1.38
N GLU A 59 15.27 -4.70 -2.60
CA GLU A 59 16.46 -4.19 -3.31
C GLU A 59 16.33 -2.72 -3.71
N GLY A 60 15.09 -2.22 -3.75
CA GLY A 60 14.76 -0.83 -4.00
C GLY A 60 14.76 0.06 -2.76
N GLU A 61 15.12 -0.49 -1.60
CA GLU A 61 15.21 0.24 -0.34
C GLU A 61 16.42 1.18 -0.35
N ARG A 62 16.19 2.43 0.05
CA ARG A 62 17.26 3.35 0.41
C ARG A 62 17.67 3.05 1.87
N PRO A 63 18.93 2.65 2.12
CA PRO A 63 19.37 2.32 3.46
C PRO A 63 19.22 3.48 4.44
N LEU A 64 18.90 3.17 5.70
CA LEU A 64 18.91 4.11 6.82
C LEU A 64 20.14 3.84 7.68
N TRP A 65 20.73 4.89 8.24
CA TRP A 65 22.00 4.81 8.99
C TRP A 65 21.88 4.03 10.31
N ASP A 66 20.69 3.99 10.88
CA ASP A 66 20.34 3.43 12.18
C ASP A 66 19.72 2.02 12.10
N PHE A 67 19.59 1.44 10.90
CA PHE A 67 18.95 0.13 10.70
C PHE A 67 19.72 -0.81 9.76
N PRO A 68 19.59 -2.14 9.94
CA PRO A 68 20.11 -3.11 8.99
C PRO A 68 19.55 -2.88 7.59
N THR A 69 20.41 -2.99 6.57
CA THR A 69 20.01 -2.88 5.16
C THR A 69 19.01 -3.97 4.78
N GLY A 70 18.01 -3.63 3.97
CA GLY A 70 17.00 -4.60 3.49
C GLY A 70 15.93 -4.96 4.50
N SER A 71 15.78 -4.19 5.59
CA SER A 71 14.79 -4.42 6.65
C SER A 71 13.53 -3.55 6.54
N LEU A 72 13.48 -2.55 5.64
CA LEU A 72 12.40 -1.57 5.65
C LEU A 72 11.04 -2.19 5.28
N CYS A 73 11.01 -3.12 4.32
CA CYS A 73 9.81 -3.86 3.95
C CYS A 73 9.19 -4.62 5.13
N GLN A 74 10.00 -5.13 6.07
CA GLN A 74 9.53 -5.83 7.26
C GLN A 74 8.79 -4.89 8.22
N ARG A 75 9.18 -3.62 8.26
CA ARG A 75 8.59 -2.61 9.14
C ARG A 75 7.20 -2.21 8.68
N GLU A 76 7.00 -2.13 7.37
CA GLU A 76 5.69 -1.91 6.76
C GLU A 76 4.70 -3.03 7.14
N GLN A 77 5.15 -4.30 7.07
CA GLN A 77 4.35 -5.42 7.55
C GLN A 77 4.12 -5.39 9.07
N ALA A 78 5.15 -5.05 9.86
CA ALA A 78 5.04 -4.95 11.31
C ALA A 78 4.03 -3.88 11.73
N ALA A 79 4.01 -2.72 11.06
CA ALA A 79 3.04 -1.65 11.30
C ALA A 79 1.60 -2.15 11.08
N PHE A 80 1.35 -2.92 10.01
CA PHE A 80 0.06 -3.56 9.78
C PHE A 80 -0.33 -4.53 10.90
N LEU A 81 0.58 -5.45 11.26
CA LEU A 81 0.31 -6.44 12.30
C LEU A 81 0.04 -5.80 13.67
N ILE A 82 0.78 -4.73 14.02
CA ILE A 82 0.57 -3.98 15.27
C ILE A 82 -0.79 -3.26 15.24
N SER A 83 -1.12 -2.59 14.13
CA SER A 83 -2.43 -1.93 13.96
C SER A 83 -3.59 -2.92 14.13
N GLU A 84 -3.48 -4.13 13.59
CA GLU A 84 -4.50 -5.18 13.77
C GLU A 84 -4.54 -5.72 15.21
N ALA A 85 -3.38 -5.96 15.83
CA ALA A 85 -3.30 -6.45 17.20
C ALA A 85 -3.89 -5.45 18.21
N LEU A 86 -3.76 -4.15 17.95
CA LEU A 86 -4.31 -3.07 18.76
C LEU A 86 -5.75 -2.69 18.38
N GLY A 87 -6.30 -3.27 17.32
CA GLY A 87 -7.65 -2.98 16.84
C GLY A 87 -7.81 -1.59 16.22
N TRP A 88 -6.73 -0.94 15.80
CA TRP A 88 -6.78 0.40 15.20
C TRP A 88 -7.37 0.40 13.79
N GLY A 89 -7.04 -0.60 12.98
CA GLY A 89 -7.53 -0.70 11.60
C GLY A 89 -7.11 0.46 10.68
N ILE A 90 -6.01 1.15 10.99
CA ILE A 90 -5.55 2.35 10.24
C ILE A 90 -4.48 2.04 9.18
N VAL A 91 -3.73 0.95 9.36
CA VAL A 91 -2.73 0.53 8.38
C VAL A 91 -3.38 -0.40 7.35
N PRO A 92 -3.25 -0.14 6.04
CA PRO A 92 -3.85 -1.01 5.03
C PRO A 92 -3.29 -2.45 5.10
N PRO A 93 -4.06 -3.46 4.65
CA PRO A 93 -3.59 -4.84 4.55
C PRO A 93 -2.24 -4.92 3.83
N THR A 94 -1.26 -5.54 4.48
CA THR A 94 0.13 -5.54 4.04
C THR A 94 0.75 -6.94 4.20
N VAL A 95 1.46 -7.42 3.18
CA VAL A 95 2.15 -8.72 3.19
C VAL A 95 3.56 -8.61 2.59
N LEU A 96 4.43 -9.52 2.99
CA LEU A 96 5.72 -9.77 2.34
C LEU A 96 5.58 -10.94 1.38
N ARG A 97 6.11 -10.81 0.16
CA ARG A 97 6.19 -11.87 -0.85
C ARG A 97 7.12 -11.50 -1.98
N ASP A 98 7.41 -12.46 -2.84
CA ASP A 98 8.07 -12.22 -4.11
C ASP A 98 7.16 -11.49 -5.10
N GLY A 99 7.77 -10.63 -5.90
CA GLY A 99 7.19 -9.89 -7.01
C GLY A 99 8.17 -9.77 -8.19
N PRO A 100 7.83 -9.00 -9.23
CA PRO A 100 8.65 -8.91 -10.45
C PRO A 100 10.07 -8.37 -10.25
N HIS A 101 10.30 -7.64 -9.15
CA HIS A 101 11.60 -7.08 -8.78
C HIS A 101 12.15 -7.70 -7.48
N GLY A 102 11.87 -8.99 -7.27
CA GLY A 102 12.35 -9.75 -6.10
C GLY A 102 11.42 -9.72 -4.89
N PHE A 103 11.97 -10.03 -3.72
CA PHE A 103 11.22 -10.02 -2.47
C PHE A 103 10.90 -8.59 -2.03
N GLY A 104 9.68 -8.34 -1.56
CA GLY A 104 9.29 -7.02 -1.08
C GLY A 104 7.96 -7.00 -0.35
N VAL A 105 7.54 -5.78 0.00
CA VAL A 105 6.23 -5.55 0.60
C VAL A 105 5.19 -5.25 -0.47
N VAL A 106 4.02 -5.85 -0.32
CA VAL A 106 2.81 -5.60 -1.12
C VAL A 106 1.72 -5.12 -0.17
N GLN A 107 1.28 -3.88 -0.35
CA GLN A 107 0.24 -3.24 0.45
C GLN A 107 -0.96 -2.88 -0.40
N LEU A 108 -2.17 -3.10 0.10
CA LEU A 108 -3.39 -2.72 -0.60
C LEU A 108 -3.42 -1.21 -0.82
N PHE A 109 -3.62 -0.78 -2.06
CA PHE A 109 -3.85 0.64 -2.35
C PHE A 109 -5.25 1.04 -1.90
N ILE A 110 -5.34 2.14 -1.16
CA ILE A 110 -6.60 2.74 -0.71
C ILE A 110 -6.91 3.92 -1.65
N PRO A 111 -8.02 3.86 -2.42
CA PRO A 111 -8.48 5.00 -3.19
C PRO A 111 -8.67 6.22 -2.29
N HIS A 112 -8.15 7.36 -2.73
CA HIS A 112 -8.32 8.64 -2.07
C HIS A 112 -8.63 9.70 -3.12
N ASP A 113 -9.28 10.76 -2.68
CA ASP A 113 -9.46 11.97 -3.47
C ASP A 113 -8.19 12.83 -3.31
N PRO A 114 -7.39 13.04 -4.37
CA PRO A 114 -6.17 13.83 -4.29
C PRO A 114 -6.42 15.30 -3.98
N GLU A 115 -7.64 15.81 -4.23
CA GLU A 115 -8.02 17.18 -3.87
C GLU A 115 -8.35 17.29 -2.38
N GLN A 116 -8.55 16.16 -1.68
CA GLN A 116 -8.78 16.14 -0.24
C GLN A 116 -7.46 16.10 0.53
N ASN A 117 -7.24 17.13 1.33
CA ASN A 117 -6.11 17.27 2.23
C ASN A 117 -6.57 17.83 3.60
N TYR A 118 -5.63 18.02 4.53
CA TYR A 118 -5.94 18.53 5.87
C TYR A 118 -6.78 19.82 5.86
N PHE A 119 -6.54 20.73 4.92
CA PHE A 119 -7.26 22.02 4.86
C PHE A 119 -8.67 21.90 4.27
N THR A 120 -8.91 20.92 3.39
CA THR A 120 -10.23 20.70 2.79
C THR A 120 -11.11 19.78 3.63
N LEU A 121 -10.51 18.97 4.51
CA LEU A 121 -11.22 18.04 5.41
C LEU A 121 -11.69 18.69 6.71
N ALA A 122 -11.17 19.86 7.07
CA ALA A 122 -11.66 20.58 8.23
C ALA A 122 -13.12 20.98 8.01
N PRO A 123 -14.05 20.69 8.94
CA PRO A 123 -15.28 21.46 9.00
C PRO A 123 -14.84 22.92 9.15
N THR A 124 -15.47 23.83 8.41
CA THR A 124 -15.31 25.27 8.67
C THR A 124 -15.49 25.48 10.16
N HIS A 125 -14.40 25.67 10.91
CA HIS A 125 -14.46 26.07 12.31
C HIS A 125 -14.98 27.51 12.31
N GLN A 126 -16.30 27.66 12.19
CA GLN A 126 -16.97 28.87 12.63
C GLN A 126 -16.84 28.86 14.16
N ALA A 127 -15.81 29.55 14.65
CA ALA A 127 -15.83 30.05 16.01
C ALA A 127 -17.07 30.93 16.14
N GLN A 128 -18.06 30.45 16.90
CA GLN A 128 -19.05 31.31 17.54
C GLN A 128 -18.47 31.85 18.84
#